data_AF-A0A8H3F6W3-F1
#
_entry.id   AF-A0A8H3F6W3-F1
#
_cell.length_a   1.000
_cell.length_b   1.000
_cell.length_c   1.000
_cell.angle_alpha   90.00
_cell.angle_beta   90.00
_cell.angle_gamma   90.00
#
_symmetry.space_group_name_H-M   'P 1'
#
loop_
_entity.id
_entity.type
_entity.pdbx_description
1 polymer ?
#
loop_
_entity_poly.entity_id
_entity_poly.type
_entity_poly.pdbx_seq_one_letter_code
_entity_poly.pdbx_strand_id
1 'polypeptide(L)'
;MAGEPEKDVLADTYDVDDYESDETEEDAKKPPFDNQFSATQFIVGLSTQRGFPYALMGGFAMVLRGSERRTRDVDIIIQAPGSQIRDMIKAQRRQ
;
A
#
# COMPACT_ATOMS: atom_id res chain seq x y z
N MET A 1 -2.45 -31.31 -7.93
CA MET A 1 -1.98 -30.49 -6.80
C MET A 1 -2.89 -29.29 -6.73
N ALA A 2 -3.74 -29.21 -5.71
CA ALA A 2 -4.68 -28.11 -5.54
C ALA A 2 -3.90 -26.91 -4.98
N GLY A 3 -3.92 -25.79 -5.70
CA GLY A 3 -3.35 -24.53 -5.20
C GLY A 3 -4.17 -24.05 -4.01
N GLU A 4 -3.49 -23.59 -2.97
CA GLU A 4 -4.13 -22.97 -1.82
C GLU A 4 -4.89 -21.70 -2.25
N PRO A 5 -6.05 -21.42 -1.64
CA PRO A 5 -6.82 -20.24 -1.99
C PRO A 5 -6.05 -18.97 -1.63
N GLU A 6 -5.95 -18.06 -2.60
CA GLU A 6 -5.41 -16.71 -2.44
C GLU A 6 -6.16 -16.01 -1.29
N LYS A 7 -5.46 -15.75 -0.17
CA LYS A 7 -6.04 -15.06 0.98
C LYS A 7 -6.20 -13.59 0.62
N ASP A 8 -7.44 -13.13 0.53
CA ASP A 8 -7.76 -11.70 0.50
C ASP A 8 -7.32 -11.05 1.82
N VAL A 9 -6.14 -10.41 1.83
CA VAL A 9 -5.64 -9.68 3.00
C VAL A 9 -6.40 -8.36 3.10
N LEU A 10 -7.38 -8.31 3.99
CA LEU A 10 -8.09 -7.09 4.35
C LEU A 10 -7.24 -6.25 5.30
N ALA A 11 -6.97 -5.00 4.93
CA ALA A 11 -6.09 -4.10 5.69
C ALA A 11 -6.54 -3.82 7.14
N ASP A 12 -7.80 -4.11 7.50
CA ASP A 12 -8.32 -3.93 8.86
C ASP A 12 -8.31 -5.21 9.71
N THR A 13 -7.91 -6.34 9.13
CA THR A 13 -7.72 -7.63 9.82
C THR A 13 -6.29 -8.14 9.69
N TYR A 14 -5.34 -7.27 9.35
CA TYR A 14 -3.93 -7.63 9.22
C TYR A 14 -3.37 -8.06 10.58
N ASP A 15 -2.95 -9.32 10.69
CA ASP A 15 -2.17 -9.81 11.82
C ASP A 15 -0.68 -9.58 11.54
N VAL A 16 0.03 -9.00 12.51
CA VAL A 16 1.47 -8.77 12.40
C VAL A 16 2.22 -10.11 12.49
N ASP A 17 1.64 -11.11 13.13
CA ASP A 17 2.21 -12.46 13.18
C ASP A 17 2.09 -13.20 11.83
N ASP A 18 1.20 -12.75 10.94
CA ASP A 18 1.07 -13.19 9.53
C ASP A 18 1.96 -12.35 8.58
N TYR A 19 2.86 -11.51 9.11
CA TYR A 19 3.84 -10.76 8.30
C TYR A 19 4.91 -11.72 7.74
N GLU A 20 4.63 -12.26 6.55
CA GLU A 20 5.68 -12.84 5.72
C GLU A 20 6.45 -11.71 5.04
N SER A 21 7.70 -11.47 5.44
CA SER A 21 8.56 -10.52 4.73
C SER A 21 8.89 -11.09 3.36
N ASP A 22 8.21 -10.58 2.35
CA ASP A 22 8.33 -10.89 0.93
C ASP A 22 9.65 -10.37 0.29
N GLU A 23 10.59 -9.94 1.13
CA GLU A 23 11.98 -9.60 0.77
C GLU A 23 12.77 -10.81 0.22
N THR A 24 12.27 -12.04 0.38
CA THR A 24 12.99 -13.28 0.00
C THR A 24 12.65 -13.84 -1.39
N GLU A 25 11.52 -13.46 -2.00
CA GLU A 25 11.15 -14.01 -3.32
C GLU A 25 11.57 -13.07 -4.45
N GLU A 26 12.77 -13.24 -5.00
CA GLU A 26 13.37 -12.33 -5.99
C GLU A 26 12.55 -12.13 -7.29
N ASP A 27 11.62 -13.02 -7.68
CA ASP A 27 11.00 -12.98 -9.02
C ASP A 27 9.49 -13.32 -9.11
N ALA A 28 8.77 -13.46 -7.98
CA ALA A 28 7.32 -13.61 -8.04
C ALA A 28 6.63 -12.27 -8.40
N LYS A 29 6.35 -12.08 -9.70
CA LYS A 29 5.45 -11.07 -10.30
C LYS A 29 5.30 -9.76 -9.53
N LYS A 30 6.32 -8.90 -9.63
CA LYS A 30 6.27 -7.52 -9.14
C LYS A 30 5.05 -6.80 -9.74
N PRO A 31 4.25 -6.03 -8.95
CA PRO A 31 3.05 -5.41 -9.46
C PRO A 31 3.39 -4.39 -10.57
N PRO A 32 2.56 -4.28 -11.63
CA PRO A 32 2.73 -3.26 -12.65
C PRO A 32 2.82 -1.86 -12.05
N PHE A 33 3.62 -0.98 -12.66
CA PHE A 33 3.73 0.43 -12.25
C PHE A 33 2.35 1.09 -12.11
N ASP A 34 1.45 0.83 -13.04
CA ASP A 34 0.09 1.37 -13.05
C ASP A 34 -0.70 1.00 -11.79
N ASN A 35 -0.46 -0.19 -11.21
CA ASN A 35 -1.09 -0.59 -9.96
C ASN A 35 -0.56 0.22 -8.77
N GLN A 36 0.77 0.41 -8.70
CA GLN A 36 1.39 1.23 -7.65
C GLN A 36 0.98 2.70 -7.77
N PHE A 37 0.92 3.21 -9.00
CA PHE A 37 0.45 4.56 -9.27
C PHE A 37 -1.03 4.72 -8.89
N SER A 38 -1.89 3.77 -9.25
CA SER A 38 -3.31 3.78 -8.88
C SER A 38 -3.52 3.70 -7.36
N ALA A 39 -2.78 2.82 -6.67
CA ALA A 39 -2.81 2.72 -5.21
C ALA A 39 -2.37 4.03 -4.55
N THR A 40 -1.30 4.64 -5.09
CA THR A 40 -0.83 5.96 -4.64
C THR A 40 -1.90 7.02 -4.79
N GLN A 41 -2.49 7.15 -5.99
CA GLN A 41 -3.56 8.13 -6.25
C GLN A 41 -4.76 7.91 -5.33
N PHE A 42 -5.12 6.66 -5.05
CA PHE A 42 -6.22 6.33 -4.16
C PHE A 42 -5.98 6.85 -2.73
N ILE A 43 -4.87 6.48 -2.09
CA ILE A 43 -4.57 6.92 -0.71
C ILE A 43 -4.35 8.43 -0.63
N VAL A 44 -3.68 9.02 -1.62
CA VAL A 44 -3.50 10.47 -1.74
C VAL A 44 -4.84 11.18 -1.87
N GLY A 45 -5.76 10.65 -2.66
CA GLY A 45 -7.12 11.18 -2.80
C GLY A 45 -7.88 11.20 -1.47
N LEU A 46 -7.84 10.10 -0.72
CA LEU A 46 -8.49 10.02 0.60
C LEU A 46 -7.89 10.99 1.62
N SER A 47 -6.57 11.16 1.59
CA SER A 47 -5.84 12.08 2.46
C SER A 47 -6.17 13.53 2.12
N THR A 48 -6.20 13.85 0.82
CA THR A 48 -6.55 15.18 0.29
C THR A 48 -7.98 15.57 0.66
N GLN A 49 -8.95 14.65 0.51
CA GLN A 49 -10.35 14.90 0.87
C GLN A 49 -10.54 15.23 2.35
N ARG A 50 -9.67 14.70 3.23
CA ARG A 50 -9.70 14.95 4.68
C ARG A 50 -8.80 16.10 5.13
N GLY A 51 -8.06 16.71 4.20
CA GLY A 51 -7.11 17.78 4.51
C GLY A 51 -5.89 17.31 5.30
N PHE A 52 -5.54 16.02 5.24
CA PHE A 52 -4.38 15.49 5.93
C PHE A 52 -3.12 15.73 5.08
N PRO A 53 -2.09 16.40 5.62
CA PRO A 53 -0.79 16.48 4.96
C PRO A 53 -0.23 15.07 4.76
N TYR A 54 0.36 14.83 3.59
CA TYR A 54 0.98 13.55 3.27
C TYR A 54 2.28 13.75 2.49
N ALA A 55 3.14 12.75 2.52
CA ALA A 55 4.34 12.68 1.68
C ALA A 55 4.56 11.24 1.20
N LEU A 56 4.88 11.10 -0.09
CA LEU A 56 5.37 9.84 -0.64
C LEU A 56 6.82 9.63 -0.23
N MET A 57 7.15 8.41 0.18
CA MET A 57 8.50 8.01 0.56
C MET A 57 8.85 6.65 -0.05
N GLY A 58 9.96 6.08 0.41
CA GLY A 58 10.35 4.72 0.03
C GLY A 58 10.76 4.54 -1.42
N GLY A 59 10.69 3.29 -1.89
CA GLY A 59 11.13 2.88 -3.22
C GLY A 59 10.31 3.55 -4.32
N PHE A 60 8.99 3.66 -4.16
CA PHE A 60 8.12 4.22 -5.19
C PHE A 60 8.39 5.72 -5.40
N ALA A 61 8.63 6.48 -4.32
CA ALA A 61 9.02 7.88 -4.44
C ALA A 61 10.35 8.05 -5.21
N MET A 62 11.29 7.10 -5.08
CA MET A 62 12.52 7.10 -5.87
C MET A 62 12.26 6.76 -7.34
N VAL A 63 11.38 5.81 -7.64
CA VAL A 63 10.94 5.49 -9.01
C VAL A 63 10.37 6.72 -9.70
N LEU A 64 9.47 7.44 -9.02
CA LEU A 64 8.87 8.67 -9.54
C LEU A 64 9.91 9.78 -9.82
N ARG A 65 11.08 9.72 -9.18
CA ARG A 65 12.23 10.60 -9.44
C ARG A 65 13.20 10.07 -10.50
N GLY A 66 12.83 9.01 -11.22
CA GLY A 66 13.64 8.42 -12.30
C GLY A 66 14.66 7.40 -11.84
N SER A 67 14.56 6.88 -10.61
CA SER A 67 15.39 5.74 -10.20
C SER A 67 14.98 4.47 -10.94
N GLU A 68 15.97 3.68 -11.35
CA GLU A 68 15.76 2.33 -11.89
C GLU A 68 15.45 1.29 -10.80
N ARG A 69 15.49 1.69 -9.51
CA ARG A 69 15.16 0.82 -8.39
C ARG A 69 13.73 0.32 -8.56
N ARG A 70 13.53 -0.99 -8.51
CA ARG A 70 12.19 -1.59 -8.52
C ARG A 70 11.70 -1.74 -7.08
N THR A 71 10.45 -1.39 -6.84
CA THR A 71 9.75 -1.56 -5.54
C THR A 71 8.48 -2.36 -5.76
N ARG A 72 7.92 -2.95 -4.71
CA ARG A 72 6.63 -3.69 -4.79
C ARG A 72 5.48 -2.94 -4.14
N ASP A 73 5.82 -2.07 -3.21
CA ASP A 73 4.95 -1.34 -2.31
C ASP A 73 4.95 0.18 -2.59
N VAL A 74 4.09 0.88 -1.87
CA VAL A 74 4.00 2.33 -1.85
C VAL A 74 4.02 2.78 -0.40
N ASP A 75 5.06 3.49 -0.01
CA ASP A 75 5.18 4.06 1.32
C ASP A 75 4.67 5.50 1.36
N ILE A 76 3.75 5.79 2.29
CA ILE A 76 3.16 7.13 2.45
C ILE A 76 3.16 7.51 3.93
N ILE A 77 3.69 8.68 4.25
CA ILE A 77 3.52 9.30 5.57
C ILE A 77 2.28 10.18 5.50
N ILE A 78 1.39 10.05 6.48
CA ILE A 78 0.20 10.89 6.63
C ILE A 78 0.23 11.52 8.02
N GLN A 79 0.14 12.85 8.08
CA GLN A 79 0.05 13.58 9.34
C GLN A 79 -1.43 13.66 9.78
N ALA A 80 -1.86 12.67 10.56
CA ALA A 80 -3.22 12.62 11.11
C ALA A 80 -3.26 11.82 12.42
N PRO A 81 -4.30 12.00 13.26
CA PRO A 81 -4.55 11.11 14.39
C PRO A 81 -4.76 9.67 13.90
N GLY A 82 -4.12 8.68 14.54
CA GLY A 82 -4.19 7.28 14.12
C GLY A 82 -5.61 6.71 14.05
N SER A 83 -6.52 7.19 14.89
CA SER A 83 -7.96 6.84 14.81
C SER A 83 -8.59 7.28 13.49
N GLN A 84 -8.28 8.49 13.01
CA GLN A 84 -8.83 9.02 11.76
C GLN A 84 -8.26 8.31 10.53
N ILE A 85 -7.00 7.84 10.59
CA ILE A 85 -6.42 7.00 9.54
C ILE A 85 -7.16 5.66 9.48
N ARG A 86 -7.42 5.03 10.64
CA ARG A 86 -8.20 3.78 10.71
C ARG A 86 -9.61 3.95 10.15
N ASP A 87 -10.31 5.01 10.54
CA ASP A 87 -11.67 5.30 10.06
C ASP A 87 -11.70 5.58 8.55
N MET A 88 -10.68 6.29 8.05
CA MET A 88 -10.49 6.52 6.62
C MET A 88 -10.39 5.21 5.84
N ILE A 89 -9.58 4.25 6.31
CA ILE A 89 -9.39 2.96 5.67
C ILE A 89 -10.68 2.12 5.74
N LYS A 90 -11.30 2.04 6.92
CA LYS A 90 -12.55 1.27 7.11
C LYS A 90 -13.69 1.76 6.21
N ALA A 91 -13.77 3.06 5.98
CA ALA A 91 -14.79 3.64 5.10
C ALA A 91 -14.69 3.18 3.63
N GLN A 92 -13.57 2.58 3.22
CA GLN A 92 -13.36 2.09 1.85
C GLN A 92 -13.53 0.57 1.71
N ARG A 93 -13.85 -0.13 2.81
CA ARG A 93 -14.10 -1.57 2.78
C ARG A 93 -15.32 -1.82 1.88
N ARG A 94 -15.16 -2.62 0.82
CA ARG A 94 -16.25 -3.01 -0.08
C ARG A 94 -17.35 -3.70 0.76
N GLN A 95 -18.60 -3.30 0.53
CA GLN A 95 -19.78 -4.10 0.91
C GLN A 95 -19.86 -5.34 0.04
#